data_AF-A0A8F5BU49-F1
#
_entry.id   AF-A0A8F5BU49-F1
#
_cell.length_a   1.000
_cell.length_b   1.000
_cell.length_c   1.000
_cell.angle_alpha   90.00
_cell.angle_beta   90.00
_cell.angle_gamma   90.00
#
_symmetry.space_group_name_H-M   'P 1'
#
loop_
_entity.id
_entity.type
_entity.pdbx_description
1 polymer ?
#
loop_
_entity_poly.entity_id
_entity_poly.type
_entity_poly.pdbx_seq_one_letter_code
_entity_poly.pdbx_strand_id
1 'polypeptide(L)'
;MVYGEIFENKELRKKALREEIGIEEEEEVPERIVVTPLPLITLFPKDFEENLKKLGISIRKLEPKDMLLKPFGGNLLLEKGKNKGLIAFIGRGLIEFTDRLRLLISLENIKDLLFTGLAGSLSEEIITGDINIPKYLIPFENVSSFYANPSVATPKADEDIWKEVYDYATKTKVKVHSGLHATVMFFYSETIEFLNYLKNVGVSTIDMELSAFYTISNLYNKRAVGVLRITDMPLIEHYFSEKFAELAKKKREDSVASIFEIVLKFFKMI
;
A
#
# COMPACT_ATOMS: atom_id res chain seq x y z
N MET A 1 30.99 -3.88 -0.08
CA MET A 1 30.01 -3.16 0.76
C MET A 1 29.14 -4.21 1.41
N VAL A 2 28.98 -4.18 2.74
CA VAL A 2 28.00 -5.04 3.42
C VAL A 2 26.71 -4.26 3.45
N TYR A 3 25.70 -4.71 2.70
CA TYR A 3 24.46 -3.92 2.51
C TYR A 3 23.70 -3.66 3.80
N GLY A 4 23.76 -4.57 4.79
CA GLY A 4 23.08 -4.39 6.08
C GLY A 4 23.56 -3.19 6.91
N GLU A 5 24.78 -2.69 6.66
CA GLU A 5 25.35 -1.54 7.38
C GLU A 5 24.56 -0.24 7.14
N ILE A 6 23.68 -0.19 6.13
CA ILE A 6 22.80 0.96 5.89
C ILE A 6 21.94 1.32 7.11
N PHE A 7 21.64 0.36 7.99
CA PHE A 7 20.82 0.63 9.16
C PHE A 7 21.61 1.26 10.31
N GLU A 8 22.94 1.17 10.30
CA GLU A 8 23.83 1.71 11.33
C GLU A 8 24.65 2.91 10.82
N ASN A 9 24.75 3.08 9.51
CA ASN A 9 25.55 4.12 8.86
C ASN A 9 24.68 5.08 8.02
N LYS A 10 24.55 6.32 8.50
CA LYS A 10 23.73 7.38 7.86
C LYS A 10 24.15 7.66 6.42
N GLU A 11 25.44 7.68 6.10
CA GLU A 11 25.90 7.98 4.74
C GLU A 11 25.57 6.85 3.75
N LEU A 12 25.65 5.59 4.21
CA LEU A 12 25.22 4.45 3.40
C LEU A 12 23.69 4.46 3.20
N ARG A 13 22.92 4.80 4.24
CA ARG A 13 21.46 4.91 4.16
C ARG A 13 21.02 6.01 3.20
N LYS A 14 21.61 7.21 3.29
CA LYS A 14 21.40 8.30 2.34
C LYS A 14 21.67 7.88 0.91
N LYS A 15 22.77 7.16 0.68
CA LYS A 15 23.07 6.62 -0.64
C LYS A 15 21.97 5.67 -1.11
N ALA A 16 21.51 4.73 -0.28
CA ALA A 16 20.43 3.81 -0.62
C ALA A 16 19.10 4.54 -0.91
N LEU A 17 18.71 5.50 -0.07
CA LEU A 17 17.51 6.33 -0.28
C LEU A 17 17.52 7.07 -1.60
N ARG A 18 18.69 7.59 -2.00
CA ARG A 18 18.85 8.28 -3.28
C ARG A 18 18.76 7.34 -4.46
N GLU A 19 19.37 6.16 -4.38
CA GLU A 19 19.34 5.18 -5.45
C GLU A 19 17.93 4.59 -5.65
N GLU A 20 17.26 4.23 -4.55
CA GLU A 20 16.02 3.45 -4.58
C GLU A 20 14.75 4.29 -4.56
N ILE A 21 14.77 5.47 -3.93
CA ILE A 21 13.58 6.32 -3.75
C ILE A 21 13.76 7.71 -4.39
N GLY A 22 14.99 8.17 -4.59
CA GLY A 22 15.28 9.51 -5.10
C GLY A 22 15.28 10.60 -4.01
N ILE A 23 15.43 10.21 -2.74
CA ILE A 23 15.56 11.13 -1.61
C ILE A 23 17.04 11.43 -1.38
N GLU A 24 17.42 12.71 -1.36
CA GLU A 24 18.82 13.12 -1.14
C GLU A 24 19.17 13.20 0.35
N GLU A 25 18.23 13.68 1.18
CA GLU A 25 18.43 13.93 2.62
C GLU A 25 17.28 13.31 3.44
N GLU A 26 17.60 12.65 4.56
CA GLU A 26 16.62 11.94 5.40
C GLU A 26 15.56 12.90 5.98
N GLU A 27 15.97 14.13 6.24
CA GLU A 27 15.16 15.22 6.80
C GLU A 27 14.08 15.72 5.83
N GLU A 28 14.16 15.38 4.54
CA GLU A 28 13.11 15.67 3.56
C GLU A 28 11.90 14.75 3.71
N VAL A 29 12.07 13.59 4.34
CA VAL A 29 11.00 12.61 4.50
C VAL A 29 9.97 13.16 5.50
N PRO A 30 8.68 13.20 5.16
CA PRO A 30 7.65 13.68 6.07
C PRO A 30 7.25 12.61 7.10
N GLU A 31 6.57 13.05 8.17
CA GLU A 31 6.10 12.13 9.22
C GLU A 31 5.03 11.15 8.73
N ARG A 32 4.26 11.53 7.69
CA ARG A 32 3.23 10.71 7.07
C ARG A 32 3.67 10.28 5.68
N ILE A 33 3.74 8.98 5.44
CA ILE A 33 4.11 8.43 4.12
C ILE A 33 3.07 7.43 3.63
N VAL A 34 2.91 7.37 2.31
CA VAL A 34 2.15 6.35 1.60
C VAL A 34 3.13 5.47 0.85
N VAL A 35 3.04 4.16 1.03
CA VAL A 35 3.82 3.17 0.29
C VAL A 35 2.90 2.31 -0.56
N THR A 36 3.39 1.90 -1.72
CA THR A 36 2.60 1.07 -2.64
C THR A 36 3.50 0.13 -3.44
N PRO A 37 3.02 -1.08 -3.78
CA PRO A 37 3.71 -1.97 -4.71
C PRO A 37 3.38 -1.65 -6.18
N LEU A 38 2.67 -0.55 -6.44
CA LEU A 38 2.20 -0.18 -7.76
C LEU A 38 2.84 1.13 -8.24
N PRO A 39 3.18 1.25 -9.53
CA PRO A 39 3.51 2.55 -10.12
C PRO A 39 2.34 3.52 -9.95
N LEU A 40 2.61 4.78 -9.62
CA LEU A 40 1.58 5.76 -9.24
C LEU A 40 0.53 5.99 -10.33
N ILE A 41 0.93 5.88 -11.60
CA ILE A 41 0.02 5.99 -12.76
C ILE A 41 -1.04 4.88 -12.83
N THR A 42 -0.81 3.76 -12.13
CA THR A 42 -1.77 2.65 -12.04
C THR A 42 -2.68 2.76 -10.80
N LEU A 43 -2.23 3.53 -9.80
CA LEU A 43 -2.90 3.74 -8.53
C LEU A 43 -3.89 4.90 -8.56
N PHE A 44 -3.53 6.00 -9.23
CA PHE A 44 -4.28 7.27 -9.20
C PHE A 44 -4.98 7.61 -10.52
N PRO A 45 -5.94 8.58 -10.51
CA PRO A 45 -6.56 9.08 -11.73
C PRO A 45 -5.52 9.57 -12.74
N LYS A 46 -5.76 9.43 -14.04
CA LYS A 46 -4.77 9.82 -15.08
C LYS A 46 -4.32 11.29 -14.98
N ASP A 47 -5.21 12.15 -14.50
CA ASP A 47 -5.06 13.60 -14.34
C ASP A 47 -4.71 14.00 -12.89
N PHE A 48 -4.23 13.07 -12.04
CA PHE A 48 -3.99 13.34 -10.63
C PHE A 48 -3.05 14.53 -10.40
N GLU A 49 -2.00 14.71 -11.23
CA GLU A 49 -1.08 15.85 -11.10
C GLU A 49 -1.77 17.20 -11.35
N GLU A 50 -2.71 17.25 -12.29
CA GLU A 50 -3.52 18.45 -12.56
C GLU A 50 -4.47 18.71 -11.39
N ASN A 51 -5.09 17.67 -10.85
CA ASN A 51 -5.99 17.76 -9.70
C ASN A 51 -5.26 18.24 -8.43
N LEU A 52 -4.03 17.77 -8.19
CA LEU A 52 -3.17 18.27 -7.11
C LEU A 52 -2.89 19.78 -7.26
N LYS A 53 -2.52 20.23 -8.47
CA LYS A 53 -2.27 21.66 -8.75
C LYS A 53 -3.51 22.51 -8.54
N LYS A 54 -4.69 22.06 -8.99
CA LYS A 54 -5.99 22.74 -8.76
C LYS A 54 -6.31 22.88 -7.28
N LEU A 55 -5.87 21.92 -6.45
CA LEU A 55 -6.02 21.94 -4.99
C LEU A 55 -4.95 22.77 -4.27
N GLY A 56 -4.03 23.40 -5.00
CA GLY A 56 -2.91 24.18 -4.45
C GLY A 56 -1.83 23.33 -3.79
N ILE A 57 -1.71 22.06 -4.17
CA ILE A 57 -0.69 21.13 -3.67
C ILE A 57 0.53 21.20 -4.60
N SER A 58 1.70 21.52 -4.05
CA SER A 58 2.96 21.47 -4.79
C SER A 58 3.43 20.02 -4.92
N ILE A 59 4.09 19.72 -6.04
CA ILE A 59 4.56 18.38 -6.38
C ILE A 59 6.05 18.46 -6.68
N ARG A 60 6.86 17.68 -5.96
CA ARG A 60 8.26 17.43 -6.29
C ARG A 60 8.41 15.94 -6.62
N LYS A 61 8.78 15.64 -7.86
CA LYS A 61 9.09 14.27 -8.28
C LYS A 61 10.45 13.86 -7.74
N LEU A 62 10.52 12.65 -7.19
CA LEU A 62 11.74 12.02 -6.72
C LEU A 62 12.02 10.85 -7.66
N GLU A 63 13.03 11.00 -8.51
CA GLU A 63 13.41 9.96 -9.46
C GLU A 63 14.46 9.03 -8.82
N PRO A 64 14.19 7.73 -8.69
CA PRO A 64 15.22 6.79 -8.29
C PRO A 64 16.34 6.76 -9.35
N LYS A 65 17.59 6.63 -8.89
CA LYS A 65 18.74 6.49 -9.80
C LYS A 65 18.89 5.07 -10.32
N ASP A 66 18.24 4.09 -9.68
CA ASP A 66 18.14 2.73 -10.19
C ASP A 66 17.48 2.69 -11.58
N MET A 67 18.23 2.17 -12.55
CA MET A 67 17.79 2.05 -13.95
C MET A 67 16.57 1.14 -14.13
N LEU A 68 16.37 0.16 -13.23
CA LEU A 68 15.21 -0.73 -13.25
C LEU A 68 13.94 -0.03 -12.77
N LEU A 69 14.08 0.98 -11.91
CA LEU A 69 12.95 1.71 -11.33
C LEU A 69 12.55 2.95 -12.12
N LYS A 70 13.51 3.56 -12.80
CA LYS A 70 13.31 4.78 -13.60
C LYS A 70 12.09 4.71 -14.54
N PRO A 71 11.76 3.59 -15.22
CA PRO A 71 10.58 3.51 -16.08
C PRO A 71 9.23 3.65 -15.36
N PHE A 72 9.16 3.51 -14.04
CA PHE A 72 7.90 3.54 -13.27
C PHE A 72 7.44 4.94 -12.84
N GLY A 73 8.15 5.99 -13.25
CA GLY A 73 7.70 7.39 -13.08
C GLY A 73 8.02 8.04 -11.73
N GLY A 74 8.77 7.34 -10.87
CA GLY A 74 9.29 7.86 -9.61
C GLY A 74 8.27 8.02 -8.49
N ASN A 75 8.71 8.71 -7.43
CA ASN A 75 7.96 8.96 -6.20
C ASN A 75 7.57 10.44 -6.11
N LEU A 76 6.65 10.78 -5.21
CA LEU A 76 6.14 12.14 -5.07
C LEU A 76 6.31 12.66 -3.65
N LEU A 77 6.97 13.79 -3.50
CA LEU A 77 6.82 14.64 -2.32
C LEU A 77 5.76 15.70 -2.61
N LEU A 78 4.73 15.75 -1.76
CA LEU A 78 3.61 16.67 -1.85
C LEU A 78 3.69 17.68 -0.70
N GLU A 79 3.39 18.94 -0.96
CA GLU A 79 3.29 19.96 0.10
C GLU A 79 2.07 20.88 -0.09
N LYS A 80 1.38 21.21 1.01
CA LYS A 80 0.31 22.21 1.04
C LYS A 80 0.33 22.94 2.38
N GLY A 81 0.72 24.21 2.36
CA GLY A 81 0.95 24.97 3.59
C GLY A 81 2.01 24.30 4.46
N LYS A 82 1.65 23.90 5.68
CA LYS A 82 2.55 23.17 6.61
C LYS A 82 2.54 21.65 6.43
N ASN A 83 1.61 21.11 5.64
CA ASN A 83 1.43 19.67 5.52
C ASN A 83 2.32 19.14 4.39
N LYS A 84 3.03 18.03 4.67
CA LYS A 84 3.89 17.34 3.73
C LYS A 84 3.55 15.85 3.72
N GLY A 85 3.68 15.22 2.56
CA GLY A 85 3.44 13.79 2.39
C GLY A 85 4.34 13.19 1.31
N LEU A 86 4.81 11.97 1.53
CA LEU A 86 5.58 11.20 0.55
C LEU A 86 4.72 10.06 0.04
N ILE A 87 4.63 9.90 -1.27
CA ILE A 87 4.04 8.72 -1.91
C ILE A 87 5.16 7.98 -2.63
N ALA A 88 5.47 6.77 -2.18
CA ALA A 88 6.57 5.97 -2.68
C ALA A 88 6.08 4.63 -3.27
N PHE A 89 6.40 4.40 -4.54
CA PHE A 89 6.42 3.06 -5.12
C PHE A 89 7.68 2.34 -4.64
N ILE A 90 7.51 1.28 -3.88
CA ILE A 90 8.63 0.61 -3.19
C ILE A 90 8.83 -0.85 -3.60
N GLY A 91 8.35 -1.25 -4.77
CA GLY A 91 8.67 -2.54 -5.37
C GLY A 91 7.46 -3.45 -5.56
N ARG A 92 7.56 -4.35 -6.54
CA ARG A 92 6.50 -5.30 -6.89
C ARG A 92 6.82 -6.68 -6.32
N GLY A 93 5.88 -7.24 -5.58
CA GLY A 93 6.10 -8.49 -4.89
C GLY A 93 6.77 -8.28 -3.54
N LEU A 94 6.50 -9.24 -2.66
CA LEU A 94 6.85 -9.22 -1.25
C LEU A 94 8.32 -8.89 -0.96
N ILE A 95 9.28 -9.46 -1.70
CA ILE A 95 10.72 -9.32 -1.38
C ILE A 95 11.22 -7.90 -1.60
N GLU A 96 11.01 -7.35 -2.80
CA GLU A 96 11.46 -6.00 -3.15
C GLU A 96 10.73 -4.95 -2.28
N PHE A 97 9.42 -5.15 -2.10
CA PHE A 97 8.60 -4.29 -1.25
C PHE A 97 9.12 -4.25 0.20
N THR A 98 9.44 -5.40 0.77
CA THR A 98 9.90 -5.53 2.16
C THR A 98 11.25 -4.84 2.37
N ASP A 99 12.19 -5.01 1.45
CA ASP A 99 13.54 -4.44 1.60
C ASP A 99 13.51 -2.91 1.59
N ARG A 100 12.77 -2.33 0.63
CA ARG A 100 12.59 -0.86 0.55
C ARG A 100 11.71 -0.30 1.64
N LEU A 101 10.70 -1.05 2.09
CA LEU A 101 9.93 -0.65 3.27
C LEU A 101 10.86 -0.52 4.47
N ARG A 102 11.75 -1.50 4.68
CA ARG A 102 12.71 -1.47 5.78
C ARG A 102 13.65 -0.27 5.70
N LEU A 103 14.10 0.09 4.49
CA LEU A 103 14.88 1.30 4.27
C LEU A 103 14.13 2.55 4.75
N LEU A 104 12.90 2.77 4.30
CA LEU A 104 12.09 3.93 4.69
C LEU A 104 11.77 3.92 6.18
N ILE A 105 11.31 2.79 6.72
CA ILE A 105 10.80 2.72 8.09
C ILE A 105 11.88 2.85 9.16
N SER A 106 13.14 2.62 8.77
CA SER A 106 14.31 2.88 9.62
C SER A 106 14.50 4.36 9.94
N LEU A 107 13.84 5.26 9.21
CA LEU A 107 13.88 6.69 9.45
C LEU A 107 13.01 7.06 10.67
N GLU A 108 13.63 7.73 11.64
CA GLU A 108 13.02 8.03 12.94
C GLU A 108 11.83 8.98 12.83
N ASN A 109 11.89 9.94 11.92
CA ASN A 109 10.88 10.97 11.69
C ASN A 109 9.55 10.43 11.15
N ILE A 110 9.53 9.26 10.49
CA ILE A 110 8.29 8.63 10.02
C ILE A 110 7.48 8.18 11.23
N LYS A 111 6.20 8.52 11.28
CA LYS A 111 5.28 8.14 12.36
C LYS A 111 4.09 7.32 11.85
N ASP A 112 3.54 7.76 10.72
CA ASP A 112 2.31 7.21 10.16
C ASP A 112 2.58 6.69 8.75
N LEU A 113 2.25 5.42 8.52
CA LEU A 113 2.36 4.78 7.22
C LEU A 113 0.98 4.36 6.73
N LEU A 114 0.71 4.63 5.46
CA LEU A 114 -0.43 4.09 4.75
C LEU A 114 0.06 3.21 3.61
N PHE A 115 -0.31 1.94 3.62
CA PHE A 115 -0.15 1.06 2.46
C PHE A 115 -1.34 1.22 1.55
N THR A 116 -1.11 1.30 0.23
CA THR A 116 -2.19 1.16 -0.73
C THR A 116 -1.81 0.25 -1.89
N GLY A 117 -2.69 -0.69 -2.21
CA GLY A 117 -2.43 -1.77 -3.15
C GLY A 117 -3.71 -2.35 -3.74
N LEU A 118 -3.57 -3.51 -4.39
CA LEU A 118 -4.67 -4.27 -4.98
C LEU A 118 -4.91 -5.53 -4.15
N ALA A 119 -6.12 -6.06 -4.19
CA ALA A 119 -6.43 -7.35 -3.60
C ALA A 119 -7.43 -8.13 -4.46
N GLY A 120 -7.32 -9.46 -4.41
CA GLY A 120 -8.33 -10.39 -4.89
C GLY A 120 -9.36 -10.68 -3.78
N SER A 121 -10.62 -10.87 -4.14
CA SER A 121 -11.68 -11.22 -3.18
C SER A 121 -12.05 -12.69 -3.23
N LEU A 122 -12.11 -13.32 -2.05
CA LEU A 122 -12.63 -14.68 -1.84
C LEU A 122 -14.10 -14.66 -1.39
N SER A 123 -14.64 -13.47 -1.12
CA SER A 123 -16.02 -13.23 -0.68
C SER A 123 -16.90 -12.77 -1.83
N GLU A 124 -18.13 -13.29 -1.90
CA GLU A 124 -19.15 -12.82 -2.85
C GLU A 124 -19.70 -11.43 -2.46
N GLU A 125 -19.51 -10.98 -1.23
CA GLU A 125 -20.01 -9.70 -0.72
C GLU A 125 -19.06 -8.52 -0.95
N ILE A 126 -17.78 -8.82 -1.14
CA ILE A 126 -16.69 -7.88 -1.40
C ILE A 126 -16.34 -7.98 -2.87
N ILE A 127 -16.81 -7.05 -3.68
CA ILE A 127 -16.78 -7.16 -5.14
C ILE A 127 -15.76 -6.21 -5.77
N THR A 128 -15.44 -6.41 -7.04
CA THR A 128 -14.49 -5.55 -7.75
C THR A 128 -14.89 -4.08 -7.69
N GLY A 129 -13.89 -3.23 -7.43
CA GLY A 129 -14.05 -1.80 -7.20
C GLY A 129 -14.48 -1.41 -5.78
N ASP A 130 -14.76 -2.36 -4.88
CA ASP A 130 -14.86 -2.06 -3.45
C ASP A 130 -13.46 -1.79 -2.85
N ILE A 131 -13.42 -1.31 -1.61
CA ILE A 131 -12.19 -1.11 -0.84
C ILE A 131 -12.23 -1.99 0.42
N ASN A 132 -11.14 -2.70 0.71
CA ASN A 132 -10.93 -3.37 1.99
C ASN A 132 -9.85 -2.66 2.80
N ILE A 133 -10.12 -2.41 4.09
CA ILE A 133 -9.19 -1.82 5.05
C ILE A 133 -9.05 -2.81 6.21
N PRO A 134 -8.26 -3.88 6.05
CA PRO A 134 -8.19 -4.95 7.03
C PRO A 134 -7.40 -4.48 8.27
N LYS A 135 -8.00 -4.70 9.43
CA LYS A 135 -7.35 -4.48 10.72
C LYS A 135 -6.39 -5.61 11.09
N TYR A 136 -6.76 -6.83 10.73
CA TYR A 136 -6.00 -8.05 10.97
C TYR A 136 -5.80 -8.83 9.67
N LEU A 137 -4.70 -9.57 9.59
CA LEU A 137 -4.41 -10.43 8.47
C LEU A 137 -3.69 -11.71 8.91
N ILE A 138 -3.63 -12.69 8.00
CA ILE A 138 -2.84 -13.90 8.17
C ILE A 138 -1.66 -13.88 7.16
N PRO A 139 -0.40 -13.96 7.63
CA PRO A 139 0.74 -14.12 6.73
C PRO A 139 0.79 -15.56 6.20
N PHE A 140 0.41 -15.78 4.94
CA PHE A 140 0.68 -17.01 4.18
C PHE A 140 1.95 -16.86 3.34
N GLU A 141 2.96 -16.25 3.95
CA GLU A 141 4.28 -16.01 3.42
C GLU A 141 5.32 -16.11 4.55
N ASN A 142 6.60 -16.33 4.22
CA ASN A 142 7.66 -16.59 5.19
C ASN A 142 8.63 -15.40 5.39
N VAL A 143 8.51 -14.32 4.62
CA VAL A 143 9.34 -13.12 4.77
C VAL A 143 9.07 -12.46 6.12
N SER A 144 7.80 -12.32 6.54
CA SER A 144 7.47 -11.76 7.86
C SER A 144 8.05 -12.56 9.02
N SER A 145 8.24 -13.88 8.84
CA SER A 145 8.77 -14.77 9.89
C SER A 145 10.21 -14.48 10.28
N PHE A 146 10.98 -13.81 9.41
CA PHE A 146 12.33 -13.32 9.74
C PHE A 146 12.32 -12.14 10.72
N TYR A 147 11.19 -11.44 10.84
CA TYR A 147 11.05 -10.22 11.64
C TYR A 147 10.21 -10.43 12.91
N ALA A 148 9.15 -11.24 12.81
CA ALA A 148 8.31 -11.56 13.96
C ALA A 148 7.78 -12.99 13.86
N ASN A 149 7.73 -13.67 15.01
CA ASN A 149 7.05 -14.96 15.09
C ASN A 149 5.52 -14.72 15.12
N PRO A 150 4.74 -15.22 14.13
CA PRO A 150 3.31 -14.99 14.08
C PRO A 150 2.54 -15.65 15.23
N SER A 151 3.13 -16.63 15.92
CA SER A 151 2.56 -17.22 17.14
C SER A 151 2.69 -16.31 18.37
N VAL A 152 3.49 -15.23 18.27
CA VAL A 152 3.74 -14.27 19.36
C VAL A 152 3.03 -12.94 19.09
N ALA A 153 3.04 -12.48 17.84
CA ALA A 153 2.38 -11.23 17.46
C ALA A 153 1.70 -11.36 16.10
N THR A 154 0.39 -11.09 16.06
CA THR A 154 -0.37 -11.00 14.81
C THR A 154 -0.12 -9.64 14.15
N PRO A 155 0.32 -9.59 12.88
CA PRO A 155 0.46 -8.35 12.14
C PRO A 155 -0.88 -7.63 12.04
N LYS A 156 -0.91 -6.34 12.39
CA LYS A 156 -2.15 -5.58 12.45
C LYS A 156 -1.96 -4.09 12.17
N ALA A 157 -3.07 -3.46 11.78
CA ALA A 157 -3.18 -2.02 11.74
C ALA A 157 -3.05 -1.42 13.15
N ASP A 158 -2.54 -0.19 13.22
CA ASP A 158 -2.68 0.64 14.41
C ASP A 158 -4.13 1.11 14.56
N GLU A 159 -4.65 1.11 15.79
CA GLU A 159 -6.06 1.35 16.06
C GLU A 159 -6.52 2.75 15.65
N ASP A 160 -5.73 3.76 15.97
CA ASP A 160 -6.13 5.16 15.86
C ASP A 160 -6.09 5.60 14.40
N ILE A 161 -4.99 5.28 13.70
CA ILE A 161 -4.87 5.57 12.27
C ILE A 161 -5.86 4.74 11.43
N TRP A 162 -6.18 3.50 11.85
CA TRP A 162 -7.20 2.69 11.18
C TRP A 162 -8.57 3.34 11.27
N LYS A 163 -8.98 3.82 12.45
CA LYS A 163 -10.25 4.55 12.63
C LYS A 163 -10.28 5.83 11.80
N GLU A 164 -9.19 6.59 11.81
CA GLU A 164 -9.03 7.82 11.02
C GLU A 164 -9.27 7.53 9.52
N VAL A 165 -8.56 6.55 8.96
CA VAL A 165 -8.63 6.23 7.53
C VAL A 165 -9.94 5.53 7.14
N TYR A 166 -10.51 4.71 8.02
CA TYR A 166 -11.81 4.08 7.78
C TYR A 166 -12.95 5.11 7.72
N ASP A 167 -12.93 6.13 8.59
CA ASP A 167 -13.86 7.26 8.53
C ASP A 167 -13.72 8.06 7.22
N TYR A 168 -12.49 8.28 6.74
CA TYR A 168 -12.26 8.92 5.44
C TYR A 168 -12.85 8.11 4.29
N ALA A 169 -12.65 6.79 4.31
CA ALA A 169 -13.06 5.89 3.26
C ALA A 169 -14.59 5.71 3.19
N THR A 170 -15.26 5.57 4.34
CA THR A 170 -16.73 5.39 4.40
C THR A 170 -17.52 6.62 3.93
N LYS A 171 -16.88 7.79 3.91
CA LYS A 171 -17.43 9.03 3.34
C LYS A 171 -17.24 9.14 1.83
N THR A 172 -16.53 8.19 1.21
CA THR A 172 -16.42 8.11 -0.25
C THR A 172 -17.64 7.38 -0.83
N LYS A 173 -17.74 7.37 -2.16
CA LYS A 173 -18.85 6.75 -2.91
C LYS A 173 -18.67 5.25 -3.14
N VAL A 174 -17.63 4.66 -2.58
CA VAL A 174 -17.30 3.23 -2.74
C VAL A 174 -17.62 2.46 -1.47
N LYS A 175 -18.07 1.22 -1.61
CA LYS A 175 -18.33 0.33 -0.49
C LYS A 175 -16.99 -0.05 0.18
N VAL A 176 -16.93 0.15 1.49
CA VAL A 176 -15.73 -0.10 2.30
C VAL A 176 -15.98 -1.28 3.24
N HIS A 177 -14.99 -2.15 3.34
CA HIS A 177 -15.01 -3.36 4.16
C HIS A 177 -13.82 -3.39 5.12
N SER A 178 -13.93 -4.24 6.15
CA SER A 178 -12.80 -4.59 7.02
C SER A 178 -12.82 -6.09 7.30
N GLY A 179 -12.76 -6.87 6.22
CA GLY A 179 -12.71 -8.33 6.30
C GLY A 179 -11.30 -8.82 6.65
N LEU A 180 -11.22 -10.04 7.19
CA LEU A 180 -9.94 -10.71 7.40
C LEU A 180 -9.20 -10.85 6.07
N HIS A 181 -7.91 -10.51 6.09
CA HIS A 181 -7.07 -10.50 4.90
C HIS A 181 -5.97 -11.57 5.02
N ALA A 182 -5.41 -12.00 3.89
CA ALA A 182 -4.19 -12.80 3.89
C ALA A 182 -3.22 -12.31 2.84
N THR A 183 -1.93 -12.41 3.13
CA THR A 183 -0.90 -12.16 2.12
C THR A 183 -0.33 -13.49 1.66
N VAL A 184 -0.32 -13.71 0.35
CA VAL A 184 0.25 -14.90 -0.28
C VAL A 184 1.59 -14.57 -0.94
N MET A 185 2.52 -15.52 -0.95
CA MET A 185 3.88 -15.26 -1.44
C MET A 185 3.98 -15.18 -2.97
N PHE A 186 3.24 -16.03 -3.68
CA PHE A 186 3.36 -16.19 -5.12
C PHE A 186 2.00 -16.29 -5.78
N PHE A 187 1.77 -15.42 -6.76
CA PHE A 187 0.54 -15.38 -7.55
C PHE A 187 0.19 -16.74 -8.19
N TYR A 188 1.17 -17.40 -8.83
CA TYR A 188 0.94 -18.70 -9.50
C TYR A 188 0.94 -19.92 -8.58
N SER A 189 1.08 -19.73 -7.26
CA SER A 189 0.91 -20.81 -6.29
C SER A 189 -0.53 -20.93 -5.79
N GLU A 190 -1.41 -20.02 -6.21
CA GLU A 190 -2.82 -20.10 -5.90
C GLU A 190 -3.47 -21.29 -6.64
N THR A 191 -4.08 -22.19 -5.87
CA THR A 191 -4.94 -23.26 -6.39
C THR A 191 -6.36 -23.08 -5.86
N ILE A 192 -7.36 -23.61 -6.57
CA ILE A 192 -8.76 -23.60 -6.09
C ILE A 192 -8.86 -24.19 -4.69
N GLU A 193 -8.13 -25.27 -4.41
CA GLU A 193 -8.07 -25.90 -3.09
C GLU A 193 -7.51 -24.94 -2.03
N PHE A 194 -6.38 -24.29 -2.32
CA PHE A 194 -5.74 -23.35 -1.40
C PHE A 194 -6.63 -22.13 -1.13
N LEU A 195 -7.22 -21.54 -2.17
CA LEU A 195 -8.11 -20.38 -2.03
C LEU A 195 -9.39 -20.75 -1.26
N ASN A 196 -9.95 -21.94 -1.48
CA ASN A 196 -11.08 -22.44 -0.68
C ASN A 196 -10.68 -22.70 0.78
N TYR A 197 -9.46 -23.20 1.03
CA TYR A 197 -8.93 -23.32 2.39
C TYR A 197 -8.88 -21.95 3.08
N LEU A 198 -8.32 -20.92 2.43
CA LEU A 198 -8.30 -19.54 2.95
C LEU A 198 -9.70 -19.01 3.24
N LYS A 199 -10.64 -19.20 2.29
CA LYS A 199 -12.04 -18.83 2.47
C LYS A 199 -12.67 -19.53 3.68
N ASN A 200 -12.43 -20.83 3.85
CA ASN A 200 -12.96 -21.64 4.95
C ASN A 200 -12.44 -21.22 6.33
N VAL A 201 -11.22 -20.67 6.40
CA VAL A 201 -10.68 -20.08 7.65
C VAL A 201 -11.09 -18.62 7.86
N GLY A 202 -11.99 -18.09 7.01
CA GLY A 202 -12.58 -16.76 7.16
C GLY A 202 -11.88 -15.64 6.41
N VAL A 203 -10.83 -15.92 5.64
CA VAL A 203 -10.16 -14.91 4.81
C VAL A 203 -11.12 -14.44 3.72
N SER A 204 -11.31 -13.13 3.63
CA SER A 204 -12.21 -12.51 2.65
C SER A 204 -11.47 -11.94 1.44
N THR A 205 -10.20 -11.56 1.60
CA THR A 205 -9.39 -10.93 0.54
C THR A 205 -7.92 -11.33 0.65
N ILE A 206 -7.19 -11.32 -0.46
CA ILE A 206 -5.78 -11.68 -0.54
C ILE A 206 -4.94 -10.64 -1.30
N ASP A 207 -3.70 -10.43 -0.86
CA ASP A 207 -2.68 -9.62 -1.55
C ASP A 207 -1.29 -10.30 -1.52
N MET A 208 -0.25 -9.56 -1.88
CA MET A 208 1.13 -10.05 -1.88
C MET A 208 2.12 -9.26 -1.00
N GLU A 209 1.68 -8.25 -0.21
CA GLU A 209 2.61 -7.39 0.54
C GLU A 209 2.17 -6.97 1.95
N LEU A 210 0.87 -6.90 2.25
CA LEU A 210 0.36 -6.21 3.44
C LEU A 210 0.85 -6.82 4.77
N SER A 211 1.06 -8.13 4.81
CA SER A 211 1.60 -8.81 5.98
C SER A 211 2.99 -8.33 6.38
N ALA A 212 3.92 -8.21 5.42
CA ALA A 212 5.25 -7.65 5.67
C ALA A 212 5.16 -6.17 6.07
N PHE A 213 4.23 -5.43 5.44
CA PHE A 213 3.97 -4.03 5.80
C PHE A 213 3.60 -3.86 7.28
N TYR A 214 2.61 -4.60 7.76
CA TYR A 214 2.22 -4.53 9.17
C TYR A 214 3.28 -5.10 10.09
N THR A 215 3.88 -6.25 9.76
CA THR A 215 4.89 -6.89 10.61
C THR A 215 6.06 -5.95 10.88
N ILE A 216 6.64 -5.37 9.84
CA ILE A 216 7.78 -4.47 9.97
C ILE A 216 7.35 -3.17 10.66
N SER A 217 6.18 -2.62 10.33
CA SER A 217 5.70 -1.41 10.99
C SER A 217 5.46 -1.60 12.48
N ASN A 218 4.87 -2.72 12.88
CA ASN A 218 4.68 -3.07 14.28
C ASN A 218 6.04 -3.26 14.99
N LEU A 219 7.02 -3.92 14.35
CA LEU A 219 8.37 -4.12 14.90
C LEU A 219 9.10 -2.79 15.15
N TYR A 220 8.97 -1.84 14.23
CA TYR A 220 9.57 -0.50 14.35
C TYR A 220 8.71 0.48 15.17
N ASN A 221 7.64 0.01 15.82
CA ASN A 221 6.70 0.81 16.60
C ASN A 221 6.12 2.01 15.83
N LYS A 222 5.86 1.83 14.53
CA LYS A 222 5.21 2.84 13.68
C LYS A 222 3.72 2.54 13.55
N ARG A 223 2.91 3.59 13.40
CA ARG A 223 1.47 3.46 13.17
C ARG A 223 1.23 3.18 11.70
N ALA A 224 0.46 2.14 11.40
CA ALA A 224 0.28 1.66 10.03
C ALA A 224 -1.17 1.26 9.72
N VAL A 225 -1.61 1.50 8.49
CA VAL A 225 -2.92 1.04 7.96
C VAL A 225 -2.81 0.71 6.47
N GLY A 226 -3.47 -0.35 6.03
CA GLY A 226 -3.57 -0.75 4.63
C GLY A 226 -4.94 -0.44 4.03
N VAL A 227 -4.95 0.08 2.80
CA VAL A 227 -6.15 0.38 2.02
C VAL A 227 -6.02 -0.29 0.64
N LEU A 228 -6.80 -1.33 0.40
CA LEU A 228 -6.68 -2.16 -0.80
C LEU A 228 -7.93 -2.04 -1.66
N ARG A 229 -7.73 -1.77 -2.95
CA ARG A 229 -8.81 -1.81 -3.95
C ARG A 229 -8.98 -3.23 -4.45
N ILE A 230 -10.22 -3.71 -4.48
CA ILE A 230 -10.53 -5.04 -5.00
C ILE A 230 -10.51 -5.03 -6.53
N THR A 231 -9.70 -5.90 -7.15
CA THR A 231 -9.52 -5.93 -8.61
C THR A 231 -10.06 -7.17 -9.30
N ASP A 232 -10.19 -8.25 -8.57
CA ASP A 232 -10.53 -9.57 -9.10
C ASP A 232 -11.19 -10.44 -8.02
N MET A 233 -11.83 -11.53 -8.46
CA MET A 233 -12.56 -12.46 -7.61
C MET A 233 -12.24 -13.89 -8.05
N PRO A 234 -11.08 -14.46 -7.66
CA PRO A 234 -10.50 -15.65 -8.31
C PRO A 234 -11.33 -16.94 -8.19
N LEU A 235 -12.28 -17.02 -7.24
CA LEU A 235 -13.17 -18.17 -7.06
C LEU A 235 -14.53 -18.02 -7.75
N ILE A 236 -14.80 -16.89 -8.40
CA ILE A 236 -16.11 -16.57 -8.97
C ILE A 236 -16.00 -16.51 -10.49
N GLU A 237 -16.81 -17.31 -11.17
CA GLU A 237 -16.95 -17.20 -12.62
C GLU A 237 -17.69 -15.91 -12.99
N HIS A 238 -17.06 -15.09 -13.83
CA HIS A 238 -17.71 -13.91 -14.41
C HIS A 238 -18.21 -14.24 -15.81
N TYR A 239 -19.54 -14.18 -16.00
CA TYR A 239 -20.12 -14.13 -17.33
C TYR A 239 -19.92 -12.72 -17.91
N PHE A 240 -19.03 -12.60 -18.90
CA PHE A 240 -18.76 -11.32 -19.55
C PHE A 240 -19.96 -10.84 -20.37
N SER A 241 -20.46 -9.65 -20.04
CA SER A 241 -21.39 -8.87 -20.86
C SER A 241 -20.88 -7.44 -20.99
N GLU A 242 -21.25 -6.73 -22.05
CA GLU A 242 -20.86 -5.32 -22.26
C GLU A 242 -21.30 -4.43 -21.09
N LYS A 243 -22.53 -4.63 -20.60
CA LYS A 243 -23.08 -3.92 -19.43
C LYS A 243 -22.24 -4.15 -18.16
N PHE A 244 -21.72 -5.36 -17.98
CA PHE A 244 -20.83 -5.67 -16.85
C PHE A 244 -19.48 -4.96 -17.00
N ALA A 245 -18.92 -4.92 -18.20
CA ALA A 245 -17.65 -4.24 -18.48
C ALA A 245 -17.75 -2.72 -18.20
N GLU A 246 -18.85 -2.07 -18.61
CA GLU A 246 -19.09 -0.65 -18.31
C GLU A 246 -19.21 -0.38 -16.80
N LEU A 247 -19.97 -1.23 -16.09
CA LEU A 247 -20.12 -1.11 -14.64
C LEU A 247 -18.77 -1.29 -13.93
N ALA A 248 -17.99 -2.30 -14.31
CA ALA A 248 -16.67 -2.56 -13.76
C ALA A 248 -15.70 -1.39 -14.00
N LYS A 249 -15.74 -0.79 -15.20
CA LYS A 249 -14.96 0.41 -15.51
C LYS A 249 -15.34 1.58 -14.61
N LYS A 250 -16.64 1.87 -14.45
CA LYS A 250 -17.12 2.96 -13.58
C LYS A 250 -16.69 2.73 -12.13
N LYS A 251 -16.87 1.52 -11.61
CA LYS A 251 -16.44 1.16 -10.25
C LYS A 251 -14.93 1.32 -10.05
N ARG A 252 -14.13 0.96 -11.06
CA ARG A 252 -12.69 1.19 -11.04
C ARG A 252 -12.37 2.68 -10.96
N GLU A 253 -13.03 3.52 -11.76
CA GLU A 253 -12.82 4.97 -11.74
C GLU A 253 -13.20 5.58 -10.38
N ASP A 254 -14.35 5.20 -9.83
CA ASP A 254 -14.82 5.67 -8.50
C ASP A 254 -13.87 5.24 -7.37
N SER A 255 -13.36 4.00 -7.40
CA SER A 255 -12.40 3.52 -6.40
C SER A 255 -11.02 4.15 -6.53
N VAL A 256 -10.52 4.35 -7.75
CA VAL A 256 -9.26 5.09 -7.97
C VAL A 256 -9.37 6.53 -7.45
N ALA A 257 -10.50 7.20 -7.71
CA ALA A 257 -10.75 8.53 -7.15
C ALA A 257 -10.83 8.52 -5.62
N SER A 258 -11.48 7.50 -5.04
CA SER A 258 -11.63 7.35 -3.59
C SER A 258 -10.30 7.09 -2.90
N ILE A 259 -9.42 6.25 -3.46
CA ILE A 259 -8.06 6.01 -2.95
C ILE A 259 -7.24 7.31 -2.98
N PHE A 260 -7.32 8.07 -4.07
CA PHE A 260 -6.64 9.35 -4.18
C PHE A 260 -7.14 10.34 -3.11
N GLU A 261 -8.45 10.44 -2.89
CA GLU A 261 -9.04 11.27 -1.83
C GLU A 261 -8.58 10.83 -0.43
N ILE A 262 -8.57 9.53 -0.14
CA ILE A 262 -8.10 8.97 1.13
C ILE A 262 -6.64 9.34 1.38
N VAL A 263 -5.77 9.22 0.37
CA VAL A 263 -4.34 9.62 0.46
C VAL A 263 -4.19 11.11 0.79
N LEU A 264 -4.98 11.98 0.16
CA LEU A 264 -4.90 13.42 0.43
C LEU A 264 -5.42 13.79 1.83
N LYS A 265 -6.49 13.15 2.30
CA LYS A 265 -6.98 13.30 3.69
C LYS A 265 -5.97 12.76 4.69
N PHE A 266 -5.32 11.64 4.39
CA PHE A 266 -4.25 11.09 5.20
C PHE A 266 -3.08 12.09 5.36
N PHE A 267 -2.72 12.82 4.31
CA PHE A 267 -1.75 13.92 4.40
C PHE A 267 -2.33 15.24 4.94
N LYS A 268 -3.62 15.30 5.29
CA LYS A 268 -4.33 16.50 5.76
C LYS A 268 -4.30 17.65 4.73
N MET A 269 -4.31 17.32 3.45
CA MET A 269 -4.23 18.30 2.35
C MET A 269 -5.60 18.73 1.82
N ILE A 270 -6.66 18.01 2.20
CA ILE A 270 -8.07 18.33 1.91
C ILE A 270 -8.94 17.99 3.12
#